data_AF-A0A970CP63-F1
#
_entry.id   AF-A0A970CP63-F1
#
_cell.length_a   1.000
_cell.length_b   1.000
_cell.length_c   1.000
_cell.angle_alpha   90.00
_cell.angle_beta   90.00
_cell.angle_gamma   90.00
#
_symmetry.space_group_name_H-M   'P 1'
#
loop_
_entity.id
_entity.type
_entity.pdbx_description
1 polymer ?
#
loop_
_entity_poly.entity_id
_entity_poly.type
_entity_poly.pdbx_seq_one_letter_code
_entity_poly.pdbx_strand_id
1 'polypeptide(L)' 'KETNLSVVVYSGRYYEELLDLENPVINEILKTADILIDGPFEIEKLNLELPYRGSDNQRVIDLNKTNKDGQIAFVSV' A
#
# COMPACT_ATOMS: atom_id res chain seq x y z
N LYS A 1 -15.21 2.68 -11.00
CA LYS A 1 -15.30 1.28 -10.50
C LYS A 1 -16.77 0.91 -10.51
N GLU A 2 -17.14 -0.21 -11.14
CA GLU A 2 -18.54 -0.64 -11.30
C GLU A 2 -19.10 -1.31 -10.04
N THR A 3 -18.21 -1.83 -9.19
CA THR A 3 -18.54 -2.41 -7.90
C THR A 3 -18.12 -1.46 -6.78
N ASN A 4 -18.85 -1.45 -5.67
CA ASN A 4 -18.47 -0.72 -4.45
C ASN A 4 -17.41 -1.50 -3.63
N LEU A 5 -16.46 -2.13 -4.33
CA LEU A 5 -15.40 -2.93 -3.75
C LEU A 5 -14.05 -2.23 -3.94
N SER A 6 -13.13 -2.50 -3.02
CA SER A 6 -11.75 -2.01 -3.08
C SER A 6 -10.78 -3.11 -3.49
N VAL A 7 -9.77 -2.76 -4.27
CA VAL A 7 -8.62 -3.60 -4.62
C VAL A 7 -7.47 -3.27 -3.67
N VAL A 8 -7.04 -4.25 -2.89
CA VAL A 8 -5.93 -4.14 -1.93
C VAL A 8 -4.74 -4.94 -2.44
N VAL A 9 -3.55 -4.34 -2.45
CA VAL A 9 -2.31 -4.97 -2.90
C VAL A 9 -1.33 -5.09 -1.74
N TYR A 10 -0.68 -6.25 -1.62
CA TYR A 10 0.41 -6.49 -0.67
C TYR A 10 1.69 -6.68 -1.45
N SER A 11 2.72 -5.85 -1.20
CA SER A 11 3.96 -5.88 -1.97
C SER A 11 5.15 -6.50 -1.24
N GLY A 12 5.20 -6.36 0.10
CA GLY A 12 6.40 -6.64 0.88
C GLY A 12 7.57 -5.68 0.63
N ARG A 13 7.35 -4.61 -0.14
CA ARG A 13 8.32 -3.56 -0.48
C ARG A 13 7.73 -2.19 -0.18
N TYR A 14 8.56 -1.21 0.14
CA TYR A 14 8.06 0.15 0.34
C TYR A 14 7.61 0.77 -0.98
N TYR A 15 6.60 1.64 -0.92
CA TYR A 15 6.05 2.37 -2.07
C TYR A 15 7.13 3.05 -2.91
N GLU A 16 8.10 3.69 -2.26
CA GLU A 16 9.22 4.37 -2.90
C GLU A 16 10.09 3.37 -3.68
N GLU A 17 10.38 2.20 -3.10
CA GLU A 17 11.13 1.13 -3.78
C GLU A 17 10.39 0.54 -4.99
N LEU A 18 9.05 0.62 -5.01
CA LEU A 18 8.24 0.20 -6.14
C LEU A 18 8.27 1.24 -7.27
N LEU A 19 8.27 2.53 -6.92
CA LEU A 19 8.42 3.61 -7.90
C LEU A 19 9.81 3.59 -8.55
N ASP A 20 10.85 3.33 -7.75
CA ASP A 20 12.24 3.27 -8.21
C ASP A 20 12.53 2.11 -9.18
N LEU A 21 11.61 1.14 -9.31
CA LEU A 21 11.72 0.10 -10.33
C LEU A 21 11.50 0.62 -11.75
N GLU A 22 10.90 1.82 -11.90
CA GLU A 22 10.49 2.41 -13.18
C GLU A 22 9.71 1.43 -14.08
N ASN A 23 9.02 0.47 -13.47
CA ASN A 23 8.34 -0.60 -14.20
C ASN A 23 6.91 -0.14 -14.57
N PRO A 24 6.57 -0.08 -15.87
CA PRO A 24 5.27 0.45 -16.31
C PRO A 24 4.08 -0.36 -15.77
N VAL A 25 4.23 -1.68 -15.59
CA VAL A 25 3.17 -2.56 -15.06
C VAL A 25 2.94 -2.27 -13.58
N ILE A 26 4.00 -2.10 -12.80
CA ILE A 26 3.89 -1.76 -11.37
C ILE A 26 3.26 -0.37 -11.22
N ASN A 27 3.67 0.59 -12.03
CA ASN A 27 3.09 1.93 -12.03
C ASN A 27 1.59 1.90 -12.38
N GLU A 28 1.19 1.05 -13.33
CA GLU A 28 -0.23 0.85 -13.65
C GLU A 28 -1.01 0.22 -12.48
N ILE A 29 -0.44 -0.76 -11.79
CA ILE A 29 -1.05 -1.35 -10.58
C ILE A 29 -1.22 -0.29 -9.49
N LEU A 30 -0.17 0.49 -9.18
CA LEU A 30 -0.20 1.55 -8.16
C LEU A 30 -1.20 2.67 -8.52
N LYS A 31 -1.44 2.91 -9.81
CA LYS A 31 -2.42 3.89 -10.29
C LYS A 31 -3.87 3.40 -10.22
N THR A 32 -4.10 2.08 -10.26
CA THR A 32 -5.44 1.48 -10.41
C THR A 32 -5.98 0.85 -9.12
N ALA A 33 -5.10 0.34 -8.25
CA ALA A 33 -5.46 -0.18 -6.94
C ALA A 33 -5.91 0.92 -5.97
N ASP A 34 -6.66 0.54 -4.93
CA ASP A 34 -7.17 1.50 -3.93
C ASP A 34 -6.25 1.64 -2.73
N ILE A 35 -5.73 0.50 -2.25
CA ILE A 35 -4.94 0.43 -1.03
C ILE A 35 -3.68 -0.39 -1.31
N LEU A 36 -2.53 0.12 -0.88
CA LEU A 36 -1.28 -0.61 -0.84
C LEU A 36 -0.90 -0.91 0.62
N ILE A 37 -0.70 -2.18 0.93
CA ILE A 37 -0.04 -2.63 2.14
C ILE A 37 1.44 -2.87 1.79
N ASP A 38 2.30 -2.02 2.32
CA ASP A 38 3.70 -1.95 1.92
C ASP A 38 4.66 -2.27 3.07
N GLY A 39 5.94 -2.46 2.73
CA GLY A 39 7.00 -2.80 3.68
C GLY A 39 7.10 -4.30 4.00
N PRO A 40 8.31 -4.79 4.35
CA PRO A 40 8.53 -6.20 4.68
C PRO A 40 7.87 -6.57 6.00
N PHE A 41 7.50 -7.84 6.17
CA PHE A 41 7.09 -8.35 7.47
C PHE A 41 8.32 -8.53 8.37
N GLU A 42 8.31 -7.94 9.56
CA GLU A 42 9.38 -8.05 10.55
C GLU A 42 8.85 -8.77 11.80
N ILE A 43 9.37 -9.97 12.10
CA ILE A 43 8.88 -10.76 13.24
C ILE A 43 9.04 -10.05 14.59
N GLU A 44 10.09 -9.24 14.74
CA GLU A 44 10.36 -8.45 15.95
C GLU A 44 9.36 -7.30 16.15
N LYS A 45 8.58 -6.98 15.12
CA LYS A 45 7.52 -5.98 15.15
C LYS A 45 6.14 -6.60 14.97
N LEU A 46 6.01 -7.91 15.24
CA LEU A 46 4.75 -8.64 15.17
C LEU A 46 3.68 -7.95 16.03
N ASN A 47 2.59 -7.55 15.39
CA ASN A 47 1.45 -6.95 16.05
C ASN A 47 0.16 -7.42 15.37
N LEU A 48 -0.59 -8.27 16.05
CA LEU A 48 -1.81 -8.91 15.54
C LEU A 48 -3.07 -8.04 15.70
N GLU A 49 -2.99 -6.93 16.43
CA GLU A 49 -4.12 -6.00 16.62
C GLU A 49 -4.24 -5.00 15.46
N LEU A 50 -3.31 -5.02 14.50
CA LEU A 50 -3.30 -4.11 13.37
C LEU A 50 -4.22 -4.61 12.24
N PRO A 51 -5.14 -3.78 11.73
CA PRO A 51 -5.92 -4.14 10.56
C PRO A 51 -5.02 -4.22 9.32
N TYR A 52 -5.26 -5.25 8.50
CA TYR A 52 -4.60 -5.49 7.20
C TYR A 52 -3.10 -5.77 7.22
N ARG A 53 -2.42 -5.84 8.37
CA ARG A 53 -0.97 -6.04 8.45
C ARG A 53 -0.59 -6.81 9.70
N GLY A 54 0.55 -7.49 9.65
CA GLY A 54 1.03 -8.30 10.76
C GLY A 54 2.19 -7.67 11.53
N SER A 55 2.75 -6.56 11.05
CA SER A 55 3.96 -5.95 11.60
C SER A 55 3.86 -4.42 11.59
N ASP A 56 4.31 -3.77 12.67
CA ASP A 56 4.16 -2.32 12.88
C ASP A 56 4.79 -1.44 11.79
N ASN A 57 5.85 -1.93 11.14
CA ASN A 57 6.56 -1.22 10.08
C ASN A 57 5.81 -1.20 8.74
N GLN A 58 4.79 -2.05 8.56
CA GLN A 58 4.03 -2.11 7.32
C GLN A 58 3.03 -0.96 7.25
N ARG A 59 2.95 -0.24 6.13
CA ARG A 59 2.07 0.93 6.00
C ARG A 59 0.81 0.56 5.21
N VAL A 60 -0.33 1.13 5.61
CA VAL A 60 -1.61 1.00 4.89
C VAL A 60 -1.84 2.31 4.14
N ILE A 61 -1.44 2.34 2.87
CA ILE A 61 -1.43 3.54 2.02
C ILE A 61 -2.72 3.63 1.20
N ASP A 62 -3.39 4.78 1.27
CA ASP A 62 -4.52 5.14 0.41
C ASP A 62 -3.97 5.65 -0.93
N LEU A 63 -3.98 4.79 -1.96
CA LEU A 63 -3.43 5.12 -3.27
C LEU A 63 -4.27 6.16 -4.00
N ASN A 64 -5.59 6.19 -3.78
CA ASN A 64 -6.46 7.19 -4.40
C ASN A 64 -6.10 8.61 -3.93
N LYS A 65 -5.94 8.80 -2.62
CA LYS A 65 -5.51 10.09 -2.06
C LYS A 65 -4.05 10.38 -2.42
N THR A 66 -3.17 9.39 -2.32
CA THR A 66 -1.75 9.55 -2.65
C THR A 66 -1.54 10.03 -4.08
N ASN A 67 -2.24 9.41 -5.04
CA ASN A 67 -2.16 9.80 -6.46
C ASN A 67 -2.76 11.19 -6.73
N LYS A 68 -3.78 11.60 -5.97
CA LYS A 68 -4.41 12.91 -6.12
C LYS A 68 -3.55 14.03 -5.55
N ASP A 69 -2.97 13.81 -4.37
CA ASP A 69 -2.29 14.85 -3.60
C ASP A 69 -0.78 14.88 -3.88
N GLY A 70 -0.24 13.84 -4.54
CA GLY A 70 1.20 13.71 -4.85
C GLY A 70 2.08 13.39 -3.64
N GLN A 71 1.46 13.03 -2.52
CA GLN A 71 2.10 12.74 -1.23
C GLN A 71 1.43 11.56 -0.57
N ILE A 72 2.19 10.71 0.13
CA ILE A 72 1.66 9.51 0.78
C ILE A 72 0.55 9.90 1.77
N ALA A 73 -0.61 9.29 1.56
CA ALA A 73 -1.74 9.35 2.47
C ALA A 73 -2.00 7.97 3.08
N PHE A 74 -2.32 7.92 4.36
CA PHE A 74 -2.64 6.67 5.05
C PHE A 74 -4.16 6.47 5.15
N VAL A 75 -4.58 5.21 5.11
CA VAL A 75 -5.96 4.85 5.42
C VAL A 75 -6.23 5.14 6.90
N SER A 76 -7.33 5.83 7.18
CA SER A 76 -7.83 5.95 8.55
C SER A 76 -8.49 4.63 8.92
N VAL A 77 -7.82 3.87 9.79
CA VAL A 77 -8.26 2.57 10.31
C VAL A 77 -8.79 2.69 11.72
#